data_AF-C6DZC6-F1
#
_entry.id   AF-C6DZC6-F1
#
_cell.length_a   1.000
_cell.length_b   1.000
_cell.length_c   1.000
_cell.angle_alpha   90.00
_cell.angle_beta   90.00
_cell.angle_gamma   90.00
#
_symmetry.space_group_name_H-M   'P 1'
#
loop_
_entity.id
_entity.type
_entity.pdbx_description
1 polymer ?
#
loop_
_entity_poly.entity_id
_entity_poly.type
_entity_poly.pdbx_seq_one_letter_code
_entity_poly.pdbx_strand_id
1 'polypeptide(L)' 'MIRIMLFVVALLASFSVVYAETLMPIGFAGKWGYVNDAGKMVVKPIYDDAYDFDDGLAAVVSNGKADT' A
#
# COMPACT_ATOMS: atom_id res chain seq x y z
N MET A 1 -6.84 -37.43 0.06
CA MET A 1 -5.54 -36.73 0.06
C MET A 1 -5.64 -35.36 -0.62
N ILE A 2 -6.15 -35.25 -1.86
CA ILE A 2 -6.31 -33.96 -2.58
C ILE A 2 -7.30 -32.97 -1.92
N ARG A 3 -8.41 -33.46 -1.36
CA ARG A 3 -9.45 -32.62 -0.71
C ARG A 3 -8.98 -31.89 0.55
N ILE A 4 -8.11 -32.51 1.35
CA ILE A 4 -7.52 -31.90 2.56
C ILE A 4 -6.50 -30.82 2.16
N MET A 5 -5.76 -31.08 1.08
CA MET A 5 -4.76 -30.14 0.57
C MET A 5 -5.39 -28.83 0.07
N LEU A 6 -6.58 -28.89 -0.53
CA LEU A 6 -7.31 -27.69 -0.98
C LEU A 6 -7.86 -26.84 0.18
N PHE A 7 -8.32 -27.48 1.27
CA PHE A 7 -8.77 -26.75 2.46
C PHE A 7 -7.61 -26.07 3.20
N VAL A 8 -6.43 -26.71 3.26
CA VAL A 8 -5.23 -26.13 3.89
C VAL A 8 -4.69 -24.94 3.06
N VAL A 9 -4.69 -25.04 1.73
CA VAL A 9 -4.29 -23.92 0.85
C VAL A 9 -5.26 -22.73 0.99
N ALA A 10 -6.56 -22.96 1.10
CA ALA A 10 -7.55 -21.89 1.33
C ALA A 10 -7.41 -21.23 2.71
N LEU A 11 -7.08 -22.02 3.75
CA LEU A 11 -6.84 -21.52 5.11
C LEU A 11 -5.57 -20.66 5.18
N LEU A 12 -4.49 -21.07 4.49
CA LEU A 12 -3.23 -20.31 4.42
C LEU A 12 -3.36 -19.03 3.57
N ALA A 13 -4.13 -19.06 2.48
CA ALA A 13 -4.37 -17.88 1.63
C ALA A 13 -5.13 -16.76 2.36
N SER A 14 -5.94 -17.09 3.36
CA SER A 14 -6.68 -16.12 4.18
C SER A 14 -5.79 -15.46 5.24
N PHE A 15 -4.72 -16.15 5.66
CA PHE A 15 -3.77 -15.66 6.66
C PHE A 15 -2.65 -14.80 6.04
N SER A 16 -2.31 -15.01 4.76
CA SER A 16 -1.29 -14.23 4.06
C SER A 16 -1.75 -12.87 3.52
N VAL A 17 -3.05 -12.53 3.57
CA VAL A 17 -3.57 -11.30 2.93
C VAL A 17 -3.47 -10.05 3.83
N VAL A 18 -3.05 -10.20 5.09
CA VAL A 18 -2.78 -9.04 5.97
C VAL A 18 -1.27 -8.83 6.10
N TYR A 19 -0.64 -8.32 5.04
CA TYR A 19 0.66 -7.66 5.17
C TYR A 19 0.39 -6.15 5.25
N ALA A 20 0.67 -5.56 6.41
CA ALA A 20 0.84 -4.12 6.51
C ALA A 20 2.17 -3.78 5.81
N GLU A 21 2.15 -3.67 4.48
CA GLU A 21 3.32 -3.20 3.75
C GLU A 21 3.53 -1.72 4.12
N THR A 22 4.70 -1.40 4.69
CA THR A 22 5.08 -0.01 4.92
C THR A 22 5.24 0.67 3.56
N LEU A 23 4.44 1.69 3.33
CA LEU A 23 4.48 2.46 2.10
C LEU A 23 5.35 3.70 2.29
N MET A 24 6.20 3.98 1.30
CA MET A 24 7.08 5.14 1.28
C MET A 24 6.62 6.11 0.19
N PRO A 25 6.57 7.41 0.48
CA PRO A 25 6.20 8.41 -0.50
C PRO A 25 7.27 8.51 -1.59
N ILE A 26 6.83 8.62 -2.84
CA ILE A 26 7.73 8.81 -3.99
C ILE A 26 7.23 9.92 -4.91
N GLY A 27 8.11 10.85 -5.23
CA GLY A 27 7.86 11.96 -6.13
C GLY A 27 8.20 11.65 -7.59
N PHE A 28 7.29 11.94 -8.51
CA PHE A 28 7.53 11.88 -9.95
C PHE A 28 6.79 13.02 -10.67
N ALA A 29 7.50 13.78 -11.49
CA ALA A 29 6.93 14.88 -12.29
C ALA A 29 6.08 15.89 -11.49
N GLY A 30 6.48 16.20 -10.25
CA GLY A 30 5.78 17.16 -9.39
C GLY A 30 4.52 16.62 -8.73
N LYS A 31 4.28 15.31 -8.79
CA LYS A 31 3.23 14.61 -8.06
C LYS A 31 3.82 13.53 -7.16
N TRP A 32 3.07 13.16 -6.14
CA TRP A 32 3.45 12.15 -5.17
C TRP A 32 2.52 10.94 -5.20
N GLY A 33 3.11 9.77 -4.99
CA GLY A 33 2.44 8.49 -4.84
C GLY A 33 3.19 7.64 -3.82
N TYR A 34 2.97 6.32 -3.86
CA TYR A 34 3.54 5.41 -2.87
C TYR A 34 4.11 4.15 -3.50
N VAL A 35 5.26 3.73 -2.98
CA VAL A 35 5.90 2.46 -3.26
C VAL A 35 6.00 1.63 -1.99
N ASN A 36 6.05 0.31 -2.11
CA ASN A 36 6.42 -0.54 -0.99
C ASN A 36 7.94 -0.60 -0.79
N ASP A 37 8.38 -1.33 0.22
CA ASP A 37 9.79 -1.58 0.56
C ASP A 37 10.61 -2.21 -0.59
N ALA A 38 9.97 -3.00 -1.45
CA ALA A 38 10.57 -3.57 -2.65
C ALA A 38 10.68 -2.56 -3.82
N GLY A 39 10.25 -1.30 -3.63
CA GLY A 39 10.23 -0.26 -4.66
C GLY A 39 9.13 -0.45 -5.71
N LYS A 40 8.19 -1.36 -5.48
CA LYS A 40 7.04 -1.57 -6.38
C LYS A 40 6.04 -0.45 -6.15
N MET A 41 5.57 0.15 -7.25
CA MET A 41 4.52 1.18 -7.19
C MET A 41 3.19 0.59 -6.74
N VAL A 42 2.66 1.12 -5.63
CA VAL A 42 1.38 0.74 -5.04
C VAL A 42 0.33 1.80 -5.35
N VAL A 43 0.69 3.07 -5.19
CA VAL A 43 -0.14 4.23 -5.56
C VAL A 43 0.61 5.08 -6.58
N LYS A 44 -0.02 5.34 -7.72
CA LYS A 44 0.59 6.17 -8.77
C LYS A 44 0.73 7.63 -8.29
N PRO A 45 1.74 8.37 -8.77
CA PRO A 45 1.89 9.79 -8.44
C PRO A 45 0.70 10.63 -8.93
N ILE A 46 -0.17 11.04 -8.00
CA ILE A 46 -1.38 11.84 -8.28
C ILE A 46 -1.60 12.97 -7.29
N TYR A 47 -0.98 12.88 -6.10
CA TYR A 47 -1.10 13.87 -5.04
C TYR A 47 -0.15 15.04 -5.27
N ASP A 48 -0.51 16.23 -4.79
CA ASP A 48 0.37 17.39 -4.78
C ASP A 48 1.49 17.23 -3.73
N ASP A 49 1.20 16.54 -2.64
CA ASP A 49 2.14 16.21 -1.56
C ASP A 49 1.72 14.89 -0.90
N ALA A 50 2.66 14.16 -0.31
CA ALA A 50 2.39 12.89 0.38
C ALA A 50 3.38 12.68 1.52
N TYR A 51 2.85 12.31 2.69
CA TYR A 51 3.64 12.07 3.89
C TYR A 51 3.82 10.58 4.16
N ASP A 52 4.76 10.25 5.04
CA ASP A 52 4.98 8.88 5.51
C ASP A 52 3.73 8.32 6.20
N PHE A 53 3.58 7.00 6.11
CA PHE A 53 2.55 6.30 6.86
C PHE A 53 2.88 6.27 8.36
N ASP A 54 1.91 6.61 9.19
CA ASP A 54 1.92 6.43 10.64
C ASP A 54 0.59 5.78 11.08
N ASP A 55 0.68 4.75 11.92
CA ASP A 55 -0.47 3.93 12.36
C ASP A 55 -1.41 3.46 11.22
N GLY A 56 -0.85 3.19 10.04
CA GLY A 56 -1.60 2.72 8.86
C GLY A 56 -2.34 3.80 8.07
N LEU A 57 -2.15 5.07 8.40
CA LEU A 57 -2.71 6.22 7.69
C LEU A 57 -1.58 7.13 7.17
N ALA A 58 -1.84 7.90 6.11
CA ALA A 58 -0.89 8.89 5.62
C ALA A 58 -1.63 10.13 5.15
N ALA A 59 -1.16 11.30 5.59
CA ALA A 59 -1.67 12.55 5.07
C ALA A 59 -1.21 12.74 3.61
N VAL A 60 -2.10 13.25 2.77
CA VAL A 60 -1.84 13.63 1.38
C VAL A 60 -2.45 14.98 1.09
N VAL A 61 -1.88 15.71 0.13
CA VAL A 61 -2.47 16.95 -0.38
C VAL A 61 -2.98 16.74 -1.80
N SER A 62 -4.22 17.12 -2.07
CA SER A 62 -4.82 17.13 -3.41
C SER A 62 -5.54 18.44 -3.67
N ASN A 63 -5.25 19.08 -4.80
CA ASN A 63 -5.82 20.37 -5.18
C ASN A 63 -5.68 21.41 -4.06
N GLY A 64 -4.55 21.38 -3.36
CA GLY A 64 -4.27 22.27 -2.22
C GLY A 64 -5.03 21.97 -0.91
N LYS A 65 -5.68 20.81 -0.79
CA LYS A 65 -6.37 20.36 0.44
C LYS A 65 -5.72 19.12 1.03
N ALA A 66 -5.56 19.09 2.34
CA ALA A 66 -5.08 17.91 3.06
C ALA A 66 -6.20 16.87 3.25
N ASP A 67 -5.87 15.59 3.10
CA ASP A 67 -6.72 14.40 3.29
C ASP A 67 -5.88 13.28 3.94
N THR A 68 -6.51 12.25 4.53
CA THR A 68 -5.83 11.15 5.27
C THR A 68 -6.36 9.77 4.91
#